data_AF-A0A955K2D7-F1
#
_entry.id   AF-A0A955K2D7-F1
#
_cell.length_a   1.000
_cell.length_b   1.000
_cell.length_c   1.000
_cell.angle_alpha   90.00
_cell.angle_beta   90.00
_cell.angle_gamma   90.00
#
_symmetry.space_group_name_H-M   'P 1'
#
loop_
_entity.id
_entity.type
_entity.pdbx_description
1 polymer ?
#
loop_
_entity_poly.entity_id
_entity_poly.type
_entity_poly.pdbx_seq_one_letter_code
_entity_poly.pdbx_strand_id
1 'polypeptide(L)'
;LLAIDDTEGNQKDNIQLGKDIDCSAVTNFEPIGQDSDGWNEEYFEGTFDGKGHSIKNLNVDTSESGTNAGLFYGINLATVKNLTLSGGNIIGEYYAGALAGRGDSSTVSNVISDLDVTSIDDYAGGLFGYFDTDDNNSLVSRVSSSGNVVSENDNAGGLIGNINVDEEITFRLSESFSTGDVTGDRNTGGLAGEIEIDEDDDYTIPSNLIIEDSYATGNVISTDGYAGGIAGYSYSYNDEYDNNINTVLQRTYSSGNVTGYDGAGGLIGGVEELEYVGQNLSVSDSFAVGAVESDDDPYSLIGGTSFTNEGEYLFTNNYFDETGTGQSDATPEGNDGATAVNATGSQPDYFKNNSTNPPLDEWDFTTIWKTQASGYPVLRLESVDTDSDGASDDVENAGPNGGDANNDGTLDSYQANVASFVNTVSSKYAVIEISEECSLTSSGSQAEAANSVQDSGFDYPAGLLNFTASCGTAGFTATVKQYYYDQSSEGLVARKYNSVTDAYFNLVGSYGGEVGQTTIDGNNVATVTYLVTDGGDLDIDGVADGNLVDPAGLAESVVGSPNTGYNLVD
;
A
#
# COMPACT_ATOMS: atom_id res chain seq x y z
N LEU A 1 12.03 20.50 4.88
CA LEU A 1 13.04 19.72 4.13
C LEU A 1 14.40 20.40 4.19
N LEU A 2 14.51 21.71 3.90
CA LEU A 2 15.73 22.54 4.12
C LEU A 2 16.31 22.58 5.57
N ALA A 3 15.69 21.90 6.54
CA ALA A 3 16.18 21.80 7.92
C ALA A 3 16.97 20.51 8.18
N ILE A 4 17.00 19.58 7.22
CA ILE A 4 17.66 18.27 7.35
C ILE A 4 19.17 18.39 7.09
N ASP A 5 19.63 19.51 6.49
CA ASP A 5 20.98 19.62 5.91
C ASP A 5 21.86 20.76 6.48
N ASP A 6 21.46 21.44 7.57
CA ASP A 6 22.20 22.62 8.08
C ASP A 6 23.21 22.31 9.21
N THR A 7 23.34 21.05 9.66
CA THR A 7 24.33 20.67 10.70
C THR A 7 24.83 19.22 10.61
N GLU A 8 26.14 19.05 10.86
CA GLU A 8 26.82 17.77 11.12
C GLU A 8 26.01 16.95 12.16
N GLY A 9 25.44 15.82 11.76
CA GLY A 9 24.69 14.90 12.63
C GLY A 9 23.19 14.71 12.34
N ASN A 10 22.60 15.43 11.39
CA ASN A 10 21.16 15.33 11.05
C ASN A 10 20.80 14.10 10.20
N GLN A 11 21.79 13.38 9.67
CA GLN A 11 21.59 12.15 8.89
C GLN A 11 20.77 11.09 9.64
N LYS A 12 20.82 11.08 10.99
CA LYS A 12 20.13 10.10 11.85
C LYS A 12 18.81 10.61 12.42
N ASP A 13 18.28 11.71 11.89
CA ASP A 13 17.10 12.34 12.43
C ASP A 13 15.83 11.50 12.25
N ASN A 14 14.91 11.65 13.20
CA ASN A 14 13.56 11.11 13.09
C ASN A 14 12.63 12.23 12.63
N ILE A 15 12.27 12.21 11.36
CA ILE A 15 11.46 13.21 10.68
C ILE A 15 10.05 12.67 10.50
N GLN A 16 9.07 13.49 10.85
CA GLN A 16 7.67 13.19 10.63
C GLN A 16 7.02 14.36 9.90
N LEU A 17 6.23 14.07 8.88
CA LEU A 17 5.35 15.08 8.29
C LEU A 17 4.17 15.31 9.23
N GLY A 18 3.77 16.57 9.36
CA GLY A 18 2.54 16.96 10.08
C GLY A 18 1.50 17.63 9.18
N LYS A 19 1.76 17.64 7.87
CA LYS A 19 0.87 18.07 6.79
C LYS A 19 1.53 17.78 5.44
N ASP A 20 0.74 17.86 4.38
CA ASP A 20 1.24 17.89 3.01
C ASP A 20 2.23 19.04 2.77
N ILE A 21 3.23 18.76 1.92
CA ILE A 21 4.23 19.73 1.45
C ILE A 21 4.02 19.95 -0.04
N ASP A 22 3.93 21.21 -0.48
CA ASP A 22 3.93 21.58 -1.91
C ASP A 22 5.26 22.22 -2.30
N CYS A 23 6.00 21.56 -3.18
CA CYS A 23 7.29 21.98 -3.71
C CYS A 23 7.18 22.84 -4.98
N SER A 24 5.99 23.27 -5.41
CA SER A 24 5.79 24.08 -6.63
C SER A 24 6.56 25.41 -6.66
N ALA A 25 6.95 25.94 -5.49
CA ALA A 25 7.78 27.14 -5.36
C ALA A 25 9.30 26.86 -5.44
N VAL A 26 9.70 25.59 -5.44
CA VAL A 26 11.09 25.13 -5.56
C VAL A 26 11.35 24.76 -7.02
N THR A 27 12.25 25.50 -7.69
CA THR A 27 12.49 25.31 -9.12
C THR A 27 13.36 24.11 -9.46
N ASN A 28 14.31 23.79 -8.58
CA ASN A 28 15.08 22.55 -8.60
C ASN A 28 15.38 22.20 -7.14
N PHE A 29 14.89 21.05 -6.69
CA PHE A 29 15.09 20.58 -5.34
C PHE A 29 16.46 19.90 -5.24
N GLU A 30 17.26 20.31 -4.27
CA GLU A 30 18.53 19.63 -3.96
C GLU A 30 18.23 18.38 -3.13
N PRO A 31 18.61 17.17 -3.60
CA PRO A 31 18.35 15.93 -2.89
C PRO A 31 18.90 15.93 -1.46
N ILE A 32 18.16 15.32 -0.54
CA ILE A 32 18.58 15.22 0.87
C ILE A 32 19.70 14.18 1.03
N GLY A 33 20.76 14.51 1.77
CA GLY A 33 21.90 13.61 1.99
C GLY A 33 22.97 13.69 0.90
N GLN A 34 23.11 14.86 0.26
CA GLN A 34 24.17 15.17 -0.69
C GLN A 34 25.20 16.10 -0.03
N ASP A 35 26.46 15.65 0.14
CA ASP A 35 27.53 16.57 0.58
C ASP A 35 27.93 17.53 -0.56
N SER A 36 28.27 18.75 -0.16
CA SER A 36 28.76 19.87 -0.97
C SER A 36 29.95 19.56 -1.88
N ASP A 37 30.73 18.51 -1.58
CA ASP A 37 31.90 18.12 -2.36
C ASP A 37 31.60 16.99 -3.38
N GLY A 38 30.47 16.30 -3.29
CA GLY A 38 30.03 15.26 -4.24
C GLY A 38 30.78 13.92 -4.18
N TRP A 39 31.67 13.73 -3.19
CA TRP A 39 32.50 12.51 -3.05
C TRP A 39 32.39 11.82 -1.68
N ASN A 40 31.74 12.43 -0.69
CA ASN A 40 31.43 11.79 0.59
C ASN A 40 29.94 11.47 0.64
N GLU A 41 29.62 10.21 0.91
CA GLU A 41 28.28 9.68 0.98
C GLU A 41 27.67 9.99 2.35
N GLU A 42 27.06 11.16 2.51
CA GLU A 42 26.27 11.51 3.70
C GLU A 42 24.81 11.05 3.54
N TYR A 43 24.61 9.75 3.29
CA TYR A 43 23.27 9.18 3.13
C TYR A 43 22.38 9.46 4.35
N PHE A 44 21.08 9.58 4.11
CA PHE A 44 20.13 9.66 5.22
C PHE A 44 20.04 8.30 5.91
N GLU A 45 20.30 8.26 7.22
CA GLU A 45 20.29 7.07 8.08
C GLU A 45 19.14 7.04 9.09
N GLY A 46 18.28 8.06 9.03
CA GLY A 46 17.24 8.29 10.02
C GLY A 46 15.92 7.58 9.73
N THR A 47 14.86 8.05 10.38
CA THR A 47 13.49 7.66 10.05
C THR A 47 12.78 8.82 9.38
N PHE A 48 12.17 8.60 8.22
CA PHE A 48 11.26 9.54 7.57
C PHE A 48 9.85 8.94 7.52
N ASP A 49 8.95 9.46 8.35
CA ASP A 49 7.55 9.03 8.42
C ASP A 49 6.64 10.10 7.82
N GLY A 50 6.09 9.82 6.65
CA GLY A 50 5.13 10.70 6.00
C GLY A 50 3.80 10.80 6.75
N LYS A 51 3.48 9.86 7.65
CA LYS A 51 2.20 9.80 8.38
C LYS A 51 0.96 9.96 7.48
N GLY A 52 1.02 9.43 6.27
CA GLY A 52 -0.07 9.55 5.29
C GLY A 52 -0.04 10.83 4.45
N HIS A 53 0.81 11.80 4.80
CA HIS A 53 0.93 13.05 4.06
C HIS A 53 1.72 12.89 2.76
N SER A 54 1.47 13.84 1.85
CA SER A 54 2.10 13.89 0.54
C SER A 54 3.18 14.98 0.44
N ILE A 55 4.25 14.70 -0.33
CA ILE A 55 5.12 15.73 -0.91
C ILE A 55 4.73 15.89 -2.38
N LYS A 56 4.33 17.10 -2.76
CA LYS A 56 3.74 17.41 -4.06
C LYS A 56 4.66 18.24 -4.93
N ASN A 57 4.59 18.05 -6.24
CA ASN A 57 5.32 18.83 -7.25
C ASN A 57 6.85 18.85 -7.03
N LEU A 58 7.41 17.71 -6.62
CA LEU A 58 8.85 17.57 -6.40
C LEU A 58 9.56 17.53 -7.76
N ASN A 59 10.37 18.54 -8.05
CA ASN A 59 11.19 18.58 -9.26
C ASN A 59 12.66 18.53 -8.88
N VAL A 60 13.35 17.50 -9.36
CA VAL A 60 14.79 17.30 -9.18
C VAL A 60 15.41 17.10 -10.55
N ASP A 61 16.46 17.86 -10.84
CA ASP A 61 17.23 17.74 -12.07
C ASP A 61 18.72 17.85 -11.74
N THR A 62 19.42 16.72 -11.82
CA THR A 62 20.87 16.59 -11.61
C THR A 62 21.61 16.19 -12.88
N SER A 63 20.98 16.36 -14.05
CA SER A 63 21.52 16.01 -15.37
C SER A 63 22.81 16.72 -15.78
N GLU A 64 23.11 17.87 -15.15
CA GLU A 64 24.34 18.63 -15.40
C GLU A 64 25.38 18.47 -14.27
N SER A 65 25.04 17.78 -13.18
CA SER A 65 25.88 17.70 -11.98
C SER A 65 26.58 16.36 -11.79
N GLY A 66 26.29 15.32 -12.57
CA GLY A 66 26.91 14.00 -12.44
C GLY A 66 26.54 13.32 -11.12
N THR A 67 25.27 13.41 -10.72
CA THR A 67 24.85 12.91 -9.40
C THR A 67 23.49 12.22 -9.43
N ASN A 68 23.24 11.45 -8.37
CA ASN A 68 21.98 10.79 -8.07
C ASN A 68 20.82 11.79 -7.89
N ALA A 69 19.60 11.36 -8.21
CA ALA A 69 18.40 12.18 -8.11
C ALA A 69 17.27 11.46 -7.37
N GLY A 70 16.57 12.22 -6.53
CA GLY A 70 15.39 11.79 -5.77
C GLY A 70 15.05 12.78 -4.66
N LEU A 71 14.03 12.46 -3.85
CA LEU A 71 13.83 13.18 -2.58
C LEU A 71 15.11 13.10 -1.73
N PHE A 72 15.73 11.93 -1.70
CA PHE A 72 17.05 11.69 -1.12
C PHE A 72 18.10 11.45 -2.21
N TYR A 73 19.31 11.94 -2.00
CA TYR A 73 20.48 11.54 -2.77
C TYR A 73 20.73 10.04 -2.59
N GLY A 74 20.72 9.62 -1.32
CA GLY A 74 20.67 8.22 -0.94
C GLY A 74 20.23 8.01 0.50
N ILE A 75 19.81 6.78 0.81
CA ILE A 75 19.44 6.33 2.16
C ILE A 75 20.27 5.12 2.55
N ASN A 76 20.69 5.02 3.81
CA ASN A 76 21.48 3.89 4.32
C ASN A 76 21.05 3.52 5.74
N LEU A 77 20.69 2.27 6.02
CA LEU A 77 20.13 1.84 7.32
C LEU A 77 18.91 2.68 7.75
N ALA A 78 18.21 3.27 6.80
CA ALA A 78 17.12 4.19 7.04
C ALA A 78 15.78 3.47 7.15
N THR A 79 14.81 4.16 7.74
CA THR A 79 13.40 3.76 7.67
C THR A 79 12.59 4.86 6.98
N VAL A 80 11.99 4.57 5.82
CA VAL A 80 11.07 5.49 5.14
C VAL A 80 9.68 4.87 5.09
N LYS A 81 8.65 5.58 5.53
CA LYS A 81 7.29 5.03 5.50
C LYS A 81 6.16 6.04 5.37
N ASN A 82 4.99 5.53 4.96
CA ASN A 82 3.70 6.24 4.94
C ASN A 82 3.75 7.57 4.19
N LEU A 83 4.32 7.55 2.98
CA LEU A 83 4.62 8.76 2.21
C LEU A 83 4.07 8.64 0.79
N THR A 84 3.43 9.71 0.32
CA THR A 84 3.05 9.84 -1.08
C THR A 84 3.87 10.95 -1.75
N LEU A 85 4.53 10.62 -2.85
CA LEU A 85 5.16 11.59 -3.76
C LEU A 85 4.19 11.80 -4.93
N SER A 86 3.65 13.01 -5.09
CA SER A 86 2.60 13.27 -6.11
C SER A 86 2.81 14.52 -6.95
N GLY A 87 2.85 14.35 -8.26
CA GLY A 87 3.21 15.39 -9.21
C GLY A 87 4.68 15.78 -9.08
N GLY A 88 5.33 16.05 -10.21
CA GLY A 88 6.75 16.36 -10.24
C GLY A 88 7.46 15.54 -11.31
N ASN A 89 8.79 15.64 -11.31
CA ASN A 89 9.65 15.00 -12.28
C ASN A 89 11.06 14.88 -11.72
N ILE A 90 11.69 13.72 -11.94
CA ILE A 90 13.05 13.42 -11.45
C ILE A 90 13.93 13.12 -12.65
N ILE A 91 15.02 13.86 -12.80
CA ILE A 91 16.05 13.61 -13.82
C ILE A 91 17.40 13.46 -13.11
N GLY A 92 17.99 12.28 -13.22
CA GLY A 92 19.34 11.98 -12.72
C GLY A 92 20.34 11.76 -13.86
N GLU A 93 21.62 12.03 -13.61
CA GLU A 93 22.68 11.60 -14.55
C GLU A 93 23.02 10.11 -14.33
N TYR A 94 23.23 9.69 -13.08
CA TYR A 94 23.54 8.29 -12.73
C TYR A 94 22.33 7.52 -12.20
N TYR A 95 22.04 7.60 -10.89
CA TYR A 95 20.90 6.87 -10.31
C TYR A 95 19.72 7.79 -10.07
N ALA A 96 18.58 7.48 -10.67
CA ALA A 96 17.36 8.26 -10.53
C ALA A 96 16.25 7.43 -9.92
N GLY A 97 15.67 7.93 -8.82
CA GLY A 97 14.46 7.35 -8.23
C GLY A 97 13.65 8.39 -7.47
N ALA A 98 12.32 8.29 -7.49
CA ALA A 98 11.48 9.32 -6.87
C ALA A 98 11.73 9.44 -5.36
N LEU A 99 11.92 8.32 -4.68
CA LEU A 99 12.28 8.32 -3.28
C LEU A 99 13.77 8.62 -3.11
N ALA A 100 14.65 7.84 -3.72
CA ALA A 100 16.09 8.09 -3.64
C ALA A 100 16.80 7.65 -4.92
N GLY A 101 17.95 8.25 -5.21
CA GLY A 101 18.81 7.69 -6.26
C GLY A 101 19.41 6.35 -5.81
N ARG A 102 19.94 6.29 -4.58
CA ARG A 102 20.51 5.05 -3.99
C ARG A 102 19.83 4.65 -2.67
N GLY A 103 19.50 3.37 -2.51
CA GLY A 103 19.16 2.78 -1.23
C GLY A 103 20.23 1.78 -0.80
N ASP A 104 20.46 1.66 0.50
CA ASP A 104 21.37 0.68 1.09
C ASP A 104 20.78 0.19 2.42
N SER A 105 20.70 -1.14 2.59
CA SER A 105 20.42 -1.79 3.89
C SER A 105 19.21 -1.21 4.64
N SER A 106 18.17 -0.79 3.90
CA SER A 106 17.10 0.10 4.40
C SER A 106 15.73 -0.58 4.44
N THR A 107 14.84 -0.06 5.29
CA THR A 107 13.43 -0.47 5.37
C THR A 107 12.52 0.60 4.79
N VAL A 108 11.75 0.25 3.77
CA VAL A 108 10.82 1.14 3.07
C VAL A 108 9.44 0.52 3.06
N SER A 109 8.42 1.23 3.54
CA SER A 109 7.06 0.69 3.57
C SER A 109 5.96 1.71 3.33
N ASN A 110 4.90 1.36 2.59
CA ASN A 110 3.78 2.28 2.33
C ASN A 110 4.24 3.58 1.66
N VAL A 111 4.99 3.45 0.56
CA VAL A 111 5.48 4.59 -0.22
C VAL A 111 4.91 4.52 -1.63
N ILE A 112 4.26 5.60 -2.06
CA ILE A 112 3.60 5.70 -3.35
C ILE A 112 4.20 6.87 -4.13
N SER A 113 4.50 6.67 -5.41
CA SER A 113 4.96 7.71 -6.33
C SER A 113 4.15 7.70 -7.62
N ASP A 114 3.79 8.88 -8.14
CA ASP A 114 3.27 9.04 -9.51
C ASP A 114 4.20 9.87 -10.42
N LEU A 115 5.43 10.14 -9.95
CA LEU A 115 6.39 10.99 -10.66
C LEU A 115 7.01 10.25 -11.84
N ASP A 116 7.18 10.96 -12.95
CA ASP A 116 8.04 10.50 -14.04
C ASP A 116 9.51 10.56 -13.59
N VAL A 117 10.27 9.51 -13.92
CA VAL A 117 11.69 9.37 -13.55
C VAL A 117 12.52 9.11 -14.81
N THR A 118 13.60 9.85 -14.97
CA THR A 118 14.58 9.66 -16.07
C THR A 118 15.99 9.60 -15.52
N SER A 119 16.76 8.57 -15.91
CA SER A 119 18.22 8.59 -15.83
C SER A 119 18.83 8.74 -17.21
N ILE A 120 19.90 9.53 -17.32
CA ILE A 120 20.60 9.80 -18.58
C ILE A 120 21.70 8.79 -18.86
N ASP A 121 22.36 8.24 -17.85
CA ASP A 121 23.50 7.34 -18.02
C ASP A 121 23.24 5.95 -17.40
N ASP A 122 23.08 5.86 -16.09
CA ASP A 122 22.98 4.56 -15.41
C ASP A 122 21.51 4.18 -15.15
N TYR A 123 21.13 3.98 -13.89
CA TYR A 123 19.91 3.26 -13.53
C TYR A 123 18.74 4.19 -13.22
N ALA A 124 17.57 3.85 -13.73
CA ALA A 124 16.32 4.52 -13.39
C ALA A 124 15.35 3.54 -12.71
N GLY A 125 14.77 3.94 -11.59
CA GLY A 125 13.62 3.23 -11.05
C GLY A 125 12.56 4.15 -10.50
N GLY A 126 11.30 3.71 -10.51
CA GLY A 126 10.18 4.55 -10.05
C GLY A 126 10.35 5.06 -8.61
N LEU A 127 11.07 4.33 -7.76
CA LEU A 127 11.40 4.72 -6.39
C LEU A 127 12.92 4.80 -6.14
N PHE A 128 13.69 3.85 -6.66
CA PHE A 128 15.14 3.78 -6.49
C PHE A 128 15.85 3.60 -7.82
N GLY A 129 16.92 4.36 -8.09
CA GLY A 129 17.79 4.06 -9.22
C GLY A 129 18.60 2.78 -8.97
N TYR A 130 19.27 2.73 -7.82
CA TYR A 130 20.08 1.60 -7.38
C TYR A 130 19.73 1.22 -5.93
N PHE A 131 19.71 -0.07 -5.62
CA PHE A 131 19.52 -0.56 -4.26
C PHE A 131 20.57 -1.61 -3.92
N ASP A 132 21.34 -1.35 -2.87
CA ASP A 132 22.41 -2.22 -2.38
C ASP A 132 22.06 -2.86 -1.03
N THR A 133 22.79 -3.93 -0.68
CA THR A 133 22.71 -4.50 0.66
C THR A 133 24.08 -4.89 1.20
N ASP A 134 24.82 -3.95 1.78
CA ASP A 134 26.18 -4.22 2.26
C ASP A 134 26.24 -4.96 3.61
N ASP A 135 25.45 -4.50 4.59
CA ASP A 135 25.65 -4.88 6.00
C ASP A 135 24.40 -5.48 6.66
N ASN A 136 23.20 -5.30 6.07
CA ASN A 136 21.95 -5.75 6.67
C ASN A 136 20.86 -6.12 5.64
N ASN A 137 19.92 -6.94 6.10
CA ASN A 137 18.69 -7.22 5.38
C ASN A 137 17.93 -5.95 5.01
N SER A 138 17.40 -5.94 3.80
CA SER A 138 16.56 -4.86 3.27
C SER A 138 15.13 -5.33 3.05
N LEU A 139 14.19 -4.45 3.36
CA LEU A 139 12.75 -4.71 3.16
C LEU A 139 12.12 -3.51 2.47
N VAL A 140 11.66 -3.72 1.25
CA VAL A 140 10.84 -2.79 0.48
C VAL A 140 9.45 -3.41 0.34
N SER A 141 8.45 -2.84 1.00
CA SER A 141 7.13 -3.47 1.08
C SER A 141 5.98 -2.49 0.88
N ARG A 142 4.89 -2.91 0.25
CA ARG A 142 3.71 -2.04 0.06
C ARG A 142 4.08 -0.72 -0.61
N VAL A 143 4.92 -0.79 -1.65
CA VAL A 143 5.34 0.38 -2.41
C VAL A 143 4.79 0.34 -3.84
N SER A 144 4.60 1.51 -4.44
CA SER A 144 4.16 1.57 -5.84
C SER A 144 4.65 2.77 -6.61
N SER A 145 4.81 2.59 -7.93
CA SER A 145 5.07 3.66 -8.88
C SER A 145 4.06 3.63 -10.03
N SER A 146 3.52 4.80 -10.41
CA SER A 146 2.65 4.92 -11.59
C SER A 146 3.17 5.89 -12.66
N GLY A 147 4.25 6.62 -12.39
CA GLY A 147 4.91 7.46 -13.38
C GLY A 147 5.77 6.64 -14.34
N ASN A 148 6.07 7.20 -15.51
CA ASN A 148 6.90 6.50 -16.49
C ASN A 148 8.37 6.55 -16.08
N VAL A 149 9.08 5.46 -16.33
CA VAL A 149 10.50 5.32 -15.99
C VAL A 149 11.31 5.15 -17.27
N VAL A 150 12.35 5.97 -17.40
CA VAL A 150 13.26 5.93 -18.55
C VAL A 150 14.71 5.87 -18.07
N SER A 151 15.49 4.87 -18.48
CA SER A 151 16.96 4.98 -18.52
C SER A 151 17.40 5.10 -19.97
N GLU A 152 18.23 6.10 -20.28
CA GLU A 152 18.68 6.35 -21.65
C GLU A 152 19.86 5.47 -22.10
N ASN A 153 20.71 4.96 -21.19
CA ASN A 153 21.89 4.14 -21.57
C ASN A 153 22.06 2.84 -20.74
N ASP A 154 21.22 2.55 -19.75
CA ASP A 154 21.38 1.34 -18.93
C ASP A 154 20.03 0.79 -18.42
N ASN A 155 20.03 0.16 -17.25
CA ASN A 155 18.91 -0.57 -16.70
C ASN A 155 17.77 0.34 -16.21
N ALA A 156 16.53 -0.10 -16.44
CA ALA A 156 15.34 0.56 -15.92
C ALA A 156 14.38 -0.43 -15.27
N GLY A 157 13.89 -0.09 -14.08
CA GLY A 157 12.88 -0.88 -13.38
C GLY A 157 11.67 -0.04 -12.98
N GLY A 158 10.47 -0.58 -13.06
CA GLY A 158 9.28 0.17 -12.65
C GLY A 158 9.32 0.65 -11.19
N LEU A 159 10.03 -0.06 -10.31
CA LEU A 159 10.29 0.35 -8.91
C LEU A 159 11.77 0.62 -8.65
N ILE A 160 12.65 -0.30 -9.06
CA ILE A 160 14.10 -0.25 -8.76
C ILE A 160 14.91 -0.50 -10.04
N GLY A 161 15.83 0.39 -10.40
CA GLY A 161 16.63 0.21 -11.62
C GLY A 161 17.54 -1.02 -11.59
N ASN A 162 18.37 -1.13 -10.55
CA ASN A 162 19.18 -2.33 -10.29
C ASN A 162 19.17 -2.64 -8.79
N ILE A 163 19.11 -3.94 -8.46
CA ILE A 163 19.19 -4.46 -7.09
C ILE A 163 20.46 -5.31 -7.01
N ASN A 164 21.38 -4.93 -6.14
CA ASN A 164 22.53 -5.73 -5.73
C ASN A 164 22.29 -6.30 -4.32
N VAL A 165 22.66 -7.56 -4.14
CA VAL A 165 22.56 -8.26 -2.85
C VAL A 165 23.91 -8.88 -2.53
N ASP A 166 24.56 -8.34 -1.50
CA ASP A 166 25.78 -8.92 -0.97
C ASP A 166 25.50 -10.13 -0.05
N GLU A 167 26.59 -10.62 0.52
CA GLU A 167 26.76 -11.92 1.14
C GLU A 167 26.06 -12.02 2.51
N GLU A 168 25.54 -13.22 2.81
CA GLU A 168 24.77 -13.54 4.02
C GLU A 168 23.52 -12.65 4.27
N ILE A 169 22.99 -11.98 3.23
CA ILE A 169 21.92 -10.98 3.35
C ILE A 169 20.66 -11.36 2.57
N THR A 170 19.52 -10.85 3.04
CA THR A 170 18.24 -10.94 2.34
C THR A 170 17.74 -9.56 1.92
N PHE A 171 17.52 -9.39 0.62
CA PHE A 171 16.66 -8.35 0.08
C PHE A 171 15.26 -8.90 -0.18
N ARG A 172 14.22 -8.19 0.28
CA ARG A 172 12.82 -8.54 0.00
C ARG A 172 12.04 -7.35 -0.54
N LEU A 173 11.44 -7.54 -1.71
CA LEU A 173 10.39 -6.70 -2.28
C LEU A 173 9.05 -7.42 -2.18
N SER A 174 8.09 -6.88 -1.41
CA SER A 174 6.81 -7.54 -1.19
C SER A 174 5.60 -6.63 -1.33
N GLU A 175 4.45 -7.17 -1.73
CA GLU A 175 3.18 -6.43 -1.79
C GLU A 175 3.28 -5.13 -2.59
N SER A 176 4.01 -5.13 -3.69
CA SER A 176 4.42 -3.92 -4.40
C SER A 176 4.06 -3.98 -5.88
N PHE A 177 3.91 -2.82 -6.52
CA PHE A 177 3.53 -2.81 -7.93
C PHE A 177 3.96 -1.58 -8.72
N SER A 178 4.13 -1.75 -10.03
CA SER A 178 4.32 -0.64 -10.96
C SER A 178 3.26 -0.64 -12.06
N THR A 179 2.76 0.54 -12.43
CA THR A 179 1.80 0.69 -13.52
C THR A 179 2.25 1.62 -14.64
N GLY A 180 3.32 2.39 -14.43
CA GLY A 180 3.89 3.27 -15.47
C GLY A 180 4.66 2.47 -16.52
N ASP A 181 4.75 3.02 -17.74
CA ASP A 181 5.57 2.40 -18.79
C ASP A 181 7.06 2.53 -18.42
N VAL A 182 7.83 1.48 -18.67
CA VAL A 182 9.26 1.40 -18.37
C VAL A 182 10.03 1.22 -19.67
N THR A 183 10.99 2.10 -19.92
CA THR A 183 11.92 2.01 -21.06
C THR A 183 13.35 2.08 -20.54
N GLY A 184 14.18 1.12 -20.93
CA GLY A 184 15.62 1.11 -20.64
C GLY A 184 16.40 0.77 -21.89
N ASP A 185 17.69 1.10 -21.91
CA ASP A 185 18.55 0.73 -23.02
C ASP A 185 19.03 -0.72 -22.88
N ARG A 186 19.47 -1.11 -21.69
CA ARG A 186 20.01 -2.44 -21.41
C ARG A 186 18.97 -3.39 -20.82
N ASN A 187 18.92 -3.59 -19.50
CA ASN A 187 17.94 -4.49 -18.89
C ASN A 187 16.74 -3.71 -18.37
N THR A 188 15.54 -4.07 -18.84
CA THR A 188 14.31 -3.38 -18.47
C THR A 188 13.33 -4.33 -17.81
N GLY A 189 12.91 -4.01 -16.58
CA GLY A 189 11.94 -4.79 -15.85
C GLY A 189 10.71 -4.01 -15.39
N GLY A 190 9.56 -4.68 -15.35
CA GLY A 190 8.34 -4.06 -14.83
C GLY A 190 8.44 -3.67 -13.35
N LEU A 191 9.25 -4.37 -12.54
CA LEU A 191 9.57 -4.00 -11.15
C LEU A 191 11.05 -3.68 -10.96
N ALA A 192 11.95 -4.56 -11.41
CA ALA A 192 13.39 -4.42 -11.26
C ALA A 192 14.12 -4.52 -12.61
N GLY A 193 14.97 -3.57 -12.97
CA GLY A 193 15.71 -3.65 -14.25
C GLY A 193 16.66 -4.85 -14.26
N GLU A 194 17.51 -4.94 -13.25
CA GLU A 194 18.41 -6.07 -13.01
C GLU A 194 18.37 -6.49 -11.54
N ILE A 195 18.48 -7.79 -11.33
CA ILE A 195 18.64 -8.39 -10.00
C ILE A 195 19.95 -9.16 -9.97
N GLU A 196 20.79 -8.83 -9.00
CA GLU A 196 22.14 -9.34 -8.87
C GLU A 196 22.34 -9.88 -7.45
N ILE A 197 22.92 -11.07 -7.37
CA ILE A 197 23.47 -11.63 -6.13
C ILE A 197 24.89 -12.07 -6.47
N ASP A 198 25.86 -11.48 -5.78
CA ASP A 198 27.28 -11.79 -5.93
C ASP A 198 27.83 -12.34 -4.60
N GLU A 199 28.50 -13.48 -4.67
CA GLU A 199 29.18 -14.13 -3.53
C GLU A 199 30.62 -14.47 -3.92
N ASP A 200 31.56 -13.82 -3.23
CA ASP A 200 33.00 -13.91 -3.45
C ASP A 200 33.73 -14.68 -2.33
N ASP A 201 33.07 -14.93 -1.20
CA ASP A 201 33.67 -15.51 0.02
C ASP A 201 33.00 -16.81 0.54
N ASP A 202 33.77 -17.61 1.29
CA ASP A 202 33.38 -18.92 1.87
C ASP A 202 32.51 -18.74 3.14
N TYR A 203 31.24 -18.39 2.94
CA TYR A 203 30.26 -18.18 4.00
C TYR A 203 29.33 -19.39 4.21
N THR A 204 28.51 -19.35 5.27
CA THR A 204 27.62 -20.48 5.64
C THR A 204 26.14 -20.12 5.67
N ILE A 205 25.81 -18.83 5.54
CA ILE A 205 24.44 -18.32 5.55
C ILE A 205 24.06 -18.00 4.10
N PRO A 206 22.86 -18.39 3.63
CA PRO A 206 22.44 -18.12 2.27
C PRO A 206 22.05 -16.66 2.06
N SER A 207 22.39 -16.11 0.89
CA SER A 207 21.84 -14.84 0.42
C SER A 207 20.56 -15.04 -0.39
N ASN A 208 19.65 -14.09 -0.27
CA ASN A 208 18.32 -14.22 -0.85
C ASN A 208 17.82 -12.90 -1.43
N LEU A 209 17.43 -12.94 -2.70
CA LEU A 209 16.62 -11.90 -3.32
C LEU A 209 15.22 -12.44 -3.52
N ILE A 210 14.24 -11.82 -2.88
CA ILE A 210 12.85 -12.29 -2.87
C ILE A 210 11.93 -11.18 -3.39
N ILE A 211 11.25 -11.43 -4.50
CA ILE A 211 10.14 -10.62 -5.00
C ILE A 211 8.85 -11.43 -4.85
N GLU A 212 7.96 -11.00 -3.96
CA GLU A 212 6.73 -11.72 -3.68
C GLU A 212 5.48 -10.86 -3.63
N ASP A 213 4.32 -11.45 -3.92
CA ASP A 213 3.01 -10.78 -3.87
C ASP A 213 2.99 -9.44 -4.62
N SER A 214 3.60 -9.39 -5.80
CA SER A 214 3.91 -8.13 -6.49
C SER A 214 3.59 -8.21 -7.97
N TYR A 215 3.29 -7.07 -8.61
CA TYR A 215 2.86 -7.08 -10.01
C TYR A 215 3.24 -5.84 -10.82
N ALA A 216 3.35 -6.00 -12.13
CA ALA A 216 3.57 -4.89 -13.05
C ALA A 216 2.53 -4.88 -14.19
N THR A 217 2.01 -3.69 -14.51
CA THR A 217 1.01 -3.55 -15.59
C THR A 217 1.40 -2.60 -16.70
N GLY A 218 2.43 -1.78 -16.52
CA GLY A 218 2.96 -0.90 -17.56
C GLY A 218 3.70 -1.69 -18.65
N ASN A 219 3.81 -1.12 -19.84
CA ASN A 219 4.60 -1.73 -20.91
C ASN A 219 6.09 -1.63 -20.58
N VAL A 220 6.84 -2.67 -20.92
CA VAL A 220 8.27 -2.79 -20.64
C VAL A 220 9.01 -2.88 -21.97
N ILE A 221 9.95 -1.97 -22.21
CA ILE A 221 10.73 -1.91 -23.44
C ILE A 221 12.23 -1.85 -23.09
N SER A 222 13.01 -2.79 -23.61
CA SER A 222 14.47 -2.68 -23.69
C SER A 222 14.87 -2.42 -25.15
N THR A 223 15.75 -1.45 -25.40
CA THR A 223 16.18 -1.10 -26.77
C THR A 223 17.43 -1.81 -27.26
N ASP A 224 18.26 -2.34 -26.36
CA ASP A 224 19.53 -3.02 -26.68
C ASP A 224 19.86 -4.19 -25.73
N GLY A 225 18.90 -4.67 -24.92
CA GLY A 225 19.12 -5.82 -24.02
C GLY A 225 17.85 -6.62 -23.69
N TYR A 226 17.76 -7.10 -22.45
CA TYR A 226 16.67 -7.99 -22.00
C TYR A 226 15.48 -7.22 -21.43
N ALA A 227 14.26 -7.68 -21.75
CA ALA A 227 13.03 -7.12 -21.18
C ALA A 227 12.22 -8.18 -20.43
N GLY A 228 11.87 -7.91 -19.18
CA GLY A 228 11.06 -8.80 -18.35
C GLY A 228 9.87 -8.11 -17.71
N GLY A 229 8.73 -8.78 -17.67
CA GLY A 229 7.55 -8.18 -17.04
C GLY A 229 7.69 -7.95 -15.53
N ILE A 230 8.60 -8.65 -14.83
CA ILE A 230 8.95 -8.41 -13.42
C ILE A 230 10.41 -7.96 -13.31
N ALA A 231 11.36 -8.74 -13.81
CA ALA A 231 12.79 -8.45 -13.76
C ALA A 231 13.40 -8.47 -15.17
N GLY A 232 14.18 -7.47 -15.57
CA GLY A 232 14.80 -7.44 -16.90
C GLY A 232 15.83 -8.55 -17.07
N TYR A 233 16.78 -8.64 -16.15
CA TYR A 233 17.81 -9.67 -16.14
C TYR A 233 18.11 -10.15 -14.71
N SER A 234 18.45 -11.44 -14.59
CA SER A 234 18.85 -12.06 -13.32
C SER A 234 20.28 -12.56 -13.42
N TYR A 235 21.18 -11.94 -12.66
CA TYR A 235 22.57 -12.34 -12.51
C TYR A 235 22.78 -13.00 -11.15
N SER A 236 23.51 -14.11 -11.14
CA SER A 236 23.79 -14.86 -9.93
C SER A 236 25.18 -15.47 -10.04
N TYR A 237 26.10 -15.04 -9.18
CA TYR A 237 27.49 -15.49 -9.17
C TYR A 237 27.83 -16.13 -7.82
N ASN A 238 28.57 -17.27 -7.86
CA ASN A 238 29.00 -18.01 -6.67
C ASN A 238 30.22 -18.89 -7.05
N ASP A 239 31.44 -18.52 -6.63
CA ASP A 239 32.71 -19.18 -7.01
C ASP A 239 32.99 -20.52 -6.29
N GLU A 240 32.17 -21.55 -6.55
CA GLU A 240 32.31 -22.95 -6.04
C GLU A 240 32.23 -23.12 -4.50
N TYR A 241 31.60 -22.20 -3.76
CA TYR A 241 31.44 -22.31 -2.30
C TYR A 241 30.20 -23.14 -1.88
N ASP A 242 30.18 -23.63 -0.63
CA ASP A 242 29.15 -24.53 -0.08
C ASP A 242 27.84 -23.78 0.32
N ASN A 243 27.74 -22.46 0.06
CA ASN A 243 26.59 -21.61 0.39
C ASN A 243 25.57 -21.53 -0.78
N ASN A 244 24.32 -21.26 -0.41
CA ASN A 244 23.24 -21.13 -1.39
C ASN A 244 22.89 -19.66 -1.62
N ILE A 245 22.88 -19.22 -2.88
CA ILE A 245 22.20 -17.99 -3.29
C ILE A 245 20.83 -18.33 -3.88
N ASN A 246 19.83 -17.52 -3.55
CA ASN A 246 18.46 -17.80 -3.92
C ASN A 246 17.80 -16.55 -4.50
N THR A 247 17.51 -16.59 -5.79
CA THR A 247 16.60 -15.64 -6.45
C THR A 247 15.20 -16.25 -6.47
N VAL A 248 14.22 -15.54 -5.91
CA VAL A 248 12.86 -16.05 -5.72
C VAL A 248 11.83 -15.06 -6.24
N LEU A 249 11.02 -15.49 -7.22
CA LEU A 249 9.80 -14.82 -7.64
C LEU A 249 8.59 -15.67 -7.24
N GLN A 250 7.69 -15.12 -6.42
CA GLN A 250 6.56 -15.88 -5.91
C GLN A 250 5.26 -15.08 -5.88
N ARG A 251 4.16 -15.65 -6.39
CA ARG A 251 2.85 -14.96 -6.46
C ARG A 251 2.97 -13.60 -7.14
N THR A 252 3.69 -13.58 -8.26
CA THR A 252 3.92 -12.37 -9.05
C THR A 252 3.20 -12.44 -10.39
N TYR A 253 2.86 -11.29 -10.97
CA TYR A 253 2.35 -11.28 -12.33
C TYR A 253 2.69 -10.02 -13.13
N SER A 254 2.75 -10.19 -14.44
CA SER A 254 2.86 -9.08 -15.39
C SER A 254 1.68 -9.07 -16.36
N SER A 255 1.18 -7.87 -16.69
CA SER A 255 0.11 -7.71 -17.68
C SER A 255 0.35 -6.67 -18.76
N GLY A 256 1.40 -5.88 -18.66
CA GLY A 256 1.84 -5.00 -19.74
C GLY A 256 2.55 -5.77 -20.83
N ASN A 257 2.66 -5.18 -22.02
CA ASN A 257 3.43 -5.81 -23.11
C ASN A 257 4.93 -5.68 -22.79
N VAL A 258 5.69 -6.72 -23.12
CA VAL A 258 7.13 -6.80 -22.90
C VAL A 258 7.82 -6.91 -24.25
N THR A 259 8.72 -5.97 -24.54
CA THR A 259 9.50 -5.94 -25.79
C THR A 259 10.98 -5.81 -25.47
N GLY A 260 11.77 -6.83 -25.80
CA GLY A 260 13.23 -6.83 -25.63
C GLY A 260 13.98 -6.82 -26.95
N TYR A 261 15.26 -6.45 -26.92
CA TYR A 261 16.14 -6.59 -28.08
C TYR A 261 16.76 -8.00 -28.09
N ASP A 262 17.60 -8.30 -27.11
CA ASP A 262 18.31 -9.59 -26.97
C ASP A 262 17.39 -10.72 -26.52
N GLY A 263 16.41 -10.44 -25.65
CA GLY A 263 15.48 -11.46 -25.16
C GLY A 263 14.32 -10.86 -24.39
N ALA A 264 13.20 -11.58 -24.36
CA ALA A 264 12.02 -11.14 -23.64
C ALA A 264 11.33 -12.29 -22.92
N GLY A 265 10.93 -12.04 -21.67
CA GLY A 265 10.16 -12.96 -20.86
C GLY A 265 9.02 -12.27 -20.14
N GLY A 266 7.86 -12.93 -20.04
CA GLY A 266 6.74 -12.35 -19.32
C GLY A 266 7.03 -12.09 -17.84
N LEU A 267 7.96 -12.81 -17.21
CA LEU A 267 8.40 -12.56 -15.84
C LEU A 267 9.86 -12.09 -15.79
N ILE A 268 10.80 -12.86 -16.35
CA ILE A 268 12.22 -12.48 -16.40
C ILE A 268 12.72 -12.42 -17.84
N GLY A 269 13.37 -11.33 -18.24
CA GLY A 269 13.82 -11.14 -19.62
C GLY A 269 14.97 -12.04 -20.04
N GLY A 270 15.94 -12.24 -19.15
CA GLY A 270 17.06 -13.16 -19.31
C GLY A 270 17.63 -13.59 -17.95
N VAL A 271 18.29 -14.74 -17.92
CA VAL A 271 18.96 -15.25 -16.72
C VAL A 271 20.38 -15.63 -17.11
N GLU A 272 21.35 -15.30 -16.25
CA GLU A 272 22.71 -15.79 -16.39
C GLU A 272 22.76 -17.31 -16.17
N GLU A 273 23.67 -17.99 -16.88
CA GLU A 273 23.85 -19.43 -16.69
C GLU A 273 24.21 -19.74 -15.24
N LEU A 274 23.41 -20.59 -14.58
CA LEU A 274 23.72 -21.07 -13.23
C LEU A 274 24.83 -22.13 -13.30
N GLU A 275 26.07 -21.64 -13.37
CA GLU A 275 27.28 -22.43 -13.55
C GLU A 275 27.64 -23.30 -12.34
N TYR A 276 27.22 -22.91 -11.12
CA TYR A 276 27.73 -23.51 -9.88
C TYR A 276 26.62 -24.08 -8.98
N VAL A 277 26.96 -25.12 -8.22
CA VAL A 277 26.10 -25.66 -7.15
C VAL A 277 25.80 -24.56 -6.13
N GLY A 278 24.59 -24.53 -5.59
CA GLY A 278 24.17 -23.52 -4.62
C GLY A 278 23.55 -22.28 -5.27
N GLN A 279 23.65 -22.11 -6.58
CA GLN A 279 22.91 -21.09 -7.31
C GLN A 279 21.47 -21.56 -7.60
N ASN A 280 20.48 -20.87 -7.07
CA ASN A 280 19.07 -21.27 -7.20
C ASN A 280 18.21 -20.13 -7.75
N LEU A 281 17.48 -20.38 -8.84
CA LEU A 281 16.37 -19.54 -9.27
C LEU A 281 15.04 -20.28 -9.05
N SER A 282 14.16 -19.72 -8.23
CA SER A 282 12.81 -20.24 -8.04
C SER A 282 11.76 -19.27 -8.55
N VAL A 283 10.84 -19.77 -9.37
CA VAL A 283 9.63 -19.04 -9.77
C VAL A 283 8.42 -19.89 -9.46
N SER A 284 7.48 -19.35 -8.69
CA SER A 284 6.29 -20.09 -8.28
C SER A 284 5.02 -19.26 -8.22
N ASP A 285 3.89 -19.94 -8.45
CA ASP A 285 2.54 -19.39 -8.32
C ASP A 285 2.34 -18.08 -9.10
N SER A 286 3.07 -17.91 -10.20
CA SER A 286 3.19 -16.64 -10.93
C SER A 286 2.65 -16.75 -12.34
N PHE A 287 2.29 -15.61 -12.97
CA PHE A 287 1.79 -15.64 -14.33
C PHE A 287 2.08 -14.41 -15.19
N ALA A 288 2.08 -14.59 -16.51
CA ALA A 288 2.20 -13.50 -17.48
C ALA A 288 1.06 -13.52 -18.51
N VAL A 289 0.60 -12.33 -18.93
CA VAL A 289 -0.53 -12.21 -19.87
C VAL A 289 -0.35 -11.21 -21.01
N GLY A 290 0.55 -10.22 -20.85
CA GLY A 290 0.82 -9.24 -21.90
C GLY A 290 1.65 -9.85 -23.03
N ALA A 291 1.62 -9.23 -24.22
CA ALA A 291 2.40 -9.70 -25.36
C ALA A 291 3.90 -9.73 -25.02
N VAL A 292 4.62 -10.77 -25.44
CA VAL A 292 6.07 -10.90 -25.22
C VAL A 292 6.76 -11.03 -26.57
N GLU A 293 7.59 -10.06 -26.91
CA GLU A 293 8.25 -9.94 -28.22
C GLU A 293 9.74 -9.59 -28.06
N SER A 294 10.61 -10.20 -28.85
CA SER A 294 12.01 -9.80 -29.01
C SER A 294 12.56 -10.24 -30.37
N ASP A 295 13.74 -9.74 -30.74
CA ASP A 295 14.39 -10.09 -32.00
C ASP A 295 14.97 -11.51 -31.98
N ASP A 296 15.48 -11.98 -30.83
CA ASP A 296 16.09 -13.30 -30.68
C ASP A 296 15.22 -14.29 -29.89
N ASP A 297 15.20 -14.22 -28.55
CA ASP A 297 14.70 -15.30 -27.69
C ASP A 297 13.47 -14.91 -26.81
N PRO A 298 12.26 -14.76 -27.39
CA PRO A 298 11.06 -14.45 -26.62
C PRO A 298 10.38 -15.72 -26.10
N TYR A 299 10.02 -15.73 -24.81
CA TYR A 299 9.29 -16.83 -24.16
C TYR A 299 8.26 -16.30 -23.18
N SER A 300 7.22 -17.08 -22.87
CA SER A 300 6.07 -16.53 -22.14
C SER A 300 6.39 -16.15 -20.68
N LEU A 301 7.40 -16.77 -20.04
CA LEU A 301 7.80 -16.48 -18.66
C LEU A 301 9.27 -16.07 -18.53
N ILE A 302 10.22 -16.85 -19.05
CA ILE A 302 11.66 -16.57 -18.94
C ILE A 302 12.29 -16.53 -20.34
N GLY A 303 12.78 -15.36 -20.75
CA GLY A 303 13.51 -15.18 -22.01
C GLY A 303 15.00 -15.53 -21.90
N GLY A 304 15.75 -15.36 -23.01
CA GLY A 304 17.22 -15.46 -23.01
C GLY A 304 17.83 -16.87 -22.77
N THR A 305 19.15 -16.97 -22.59
CA THR A 305 19.95 -18.21 -22.72
C THR A 305 20.06 -19.12 -21.48
N SER A 306 20.20 -20.43 -21.80
CA SER A 306 20.75 -21.62 -21.10
C SER A 306 20.59 -21.79 -19.59
N PHE A 307 19.81 -22.80 -19.21
CA PHE A 307 19.54 -23.20 -17.84
C PHE A 307 20.58 -24.23 -17.39
N THR A 308 21.52 -23.78 -16.58
CA THR A 308 22.42 -24.59 -15.73
C THR A 308 23.57 -25.31 -16.41
N ASN A 309 24.73 -25.23 -15.77
CA ASN A 309 25.72 -26.31 -15.79
C ASN A 309 25.67 -27.13 -14.50
N GLU A 310 25.49 -26.47 -13.33
CA GLU A 310 25.42 -27.15 -12.02
C GLU A 310 24.38 -26.58 -11.02
N GLY A 311 23.86 -25.37 -11.24
CA GLY A 311 22.82 -24.76 -10.38
C GLY A 311 21.42 -25.37 -10.53
N GLU A 312 20.43 -24.81 -9.81
CA GLU A 312 19.05 -25.31 -9.79
C GLU A 312 18.02 -24.26 -10.27
N TYR A 313 17.15 -24.65 -11.20
CA TYR A 313 15.93 -23.92 -11.52
C TYR A 313 14.73 -24.65 -10.95
N LEU A 314 14.01 -24.00 -10.04
CA LEU A 314 12.80 -24.51 -9.42
C LEU A 314 11.57 -23.75 -9.93
N PHE A 315 10.99 -24.27 -11.00
CA PHE A 315 9.74 -23.78 -11.59
C PHE A 315 8.55 -24.59 -11.09
N THR A 316 7.55 -23.95 -10.49
CA THR A 316 6.38 -24.67 -9.95
C THR A 316 5.10 -23.84 -10.03
N ASN A 317 4.02 -24.45 -10.53
CA ASN A 317 2.69 -23.84 -10.53
C ASN A 317 2.62 -22.47 -11.24
N ASN A 318 3.40 -22.28 -12.31
CA ASN A 318 3.38 -21.05 -13.09
C ASN A 318 2.42 -21.15 -14.27
N TYR A 319 1.92 -20.01 -14.74
CA TYR A 319 0.92 -19.97 -15.81
C TYR A 319 1.19 -18.84 -16.79
N PHE A 320 0.67 -18.95 -18.01
CA PHE A 320 0.69 -17.84 -18.94
C PHE A 320 -0.50 -17.88 -19.89
N ASP A 321 -0.96 -16.71 -20.33
CA ASP A 321 -1.96 -16.60 -21.38
C ASP A 321 -1.30 -16.80 -22.74
N GLU A 322 -1.42 -17.97 -23.36
CA GLU A 322 -0.78 -18.29 -24.65
C GLU A 322 -1.20 -17.33 -25.78
N THR A 323 -2.44 -16.86 -25.76
CA THR A 323 -2.92 -15.91 -26.78
C THR A 323 -2.49 -14.48 -26.47
N GLY A 324 -2.43 -14.12 -25.19
CA GLY A 324 -2.01 -12.82 -24.70
C GLY A 324 -0.52 -12.59 -24.90
N THR A 325 0.32 -13.54 -24.46
CA THR A 325 1.77 -13.50 -24.64
C THR A 325 2.18 -13.72 -26.08
N GLY A 326 1.41 -14.49 -26.85
CA GLY A 326 1.76 -14.88 -28.21
C GLY A 326 2.82 -15.99 -28.27
N GLN A 327 3.20 -16.55 -27.12
CA GLN A 327 4.26 -17.55 -26.98
C GLN A 327 3.70 -18.92 -26.56
N SER A 328 4.20 -20.00 -27.14
CA SER A 328 3.77 -21.38 -26.82
C SER A 328 4.55 -22.04 -25.70
N ASP A 329 5.76 -21.56 -25.44
CA ASP A 329 6.69 -22.11 -24.46
C ASP A 329 7.02 -21.06 -23.40
N ALA A 330 7.05 -21.49 -22.14
CA ALA A 330 7.37 -20.67 -20.97
C ALA A 330 8.84 -20.30 -20.88
N THR A 331 9.70 -21.19 -21.34
CA THR A 331 11.15 -21.08 -21.30
C THR A 331 11.73 -21.73 -22.57
N PRO A 332 13.02 -21.51 -22.88
CA PRO A 332 13.73 -22.28 -23.90
C PRO A 332 13.68 -23.81 -23.74
N GLU A 333 13.46 -24.33 -22.53
CA GLU A 333 13.31 -25.78 -22.30
C GLU A 333 11.87 -26.28 -22.42
N GLY A 334 10.93 -25.38 -22.69
CA GLY A 334 9.50 -25.66 -22.80
C GLY A 334 8.74 -25.23 -21.56
N ASN A 335 7.82 -26.08 -21.11
CA ASN A 335 6.77 -25.74 -20.15
C ASN A 335 6.84 -26.53 -18.84
N ASP A 336 8.00 -27.06 -18.45
CA ASP A 336 8.07 -27.76 -17.15
C ASP A 336 7.81 -26.79 -16.00
N GLY A 337 6.96 -27.20 -15.05
CA GLY A 337 6.48 -26.31 -13.98
C GLY A 337 5.57 -25.15 -14.43
N ALA A 338 5.20 -25.05 -15.72
CA ALA A 338 4.36 -23.99 -16.27
C ALA A 338 3.16 -24.53 -17.07
N THR A 339 2.04 -23.81 -17.06
CA THR A 339 0.82 -24.17 -17.80
C THR A 339 0.32 -23.05 -18.70
N ALA A 340 0.28 -23.32 -20.01
CA ALA A 340 -0.37 -22.47 -21.00
C ALA A 340 -1.91 -22.49 -20.79
N VAL A 341 -2.52 -21.32 -20.64
CA VAL A 341 -3.97 -21.14 -20.57
C VAL A 341 -4.42 -20.18 -21.66
N ASN A 342 -5.75 -20.11 -21.87
CA ASN A 342 -6.32 -19.28 -22.94
C ASN A 342 -5.73 -19.58 -24.34
N ALA A 343 -5.34 -20.83 -24.59
CA ALA A 343 -5.00 -21.30 -25.92
C ALA A 343 -6.13 -20.95 -26.90
N THR A 344 -5.79 -20.32 -28.04
CA THR A 344 -6.74 -19.88 -29.09
C THR A 344 -7.77 -18.81 -28.70
N GLY A 345 -7.59 -18.13 -27.57
CA GLY A 345 -8.52 -17.11 -27.07
C GLY A 345 -9.78 -17.68 -26.41
N SER A 346 -9.73 -18.94 -25.97
CA SER A 346 -10.88 -19.66 -25.42
C SER A 346 -11.24 -19.33 -23.96
N GLN A 347 -10.31 -18.72 -23.21
CA GLN A 347 -10.44 -18.35 -21.80
C GLN A 347 -9.85 -16.94 -21.51
N PRO A 348 -10.31 -15.86 -22.16
CA PRO A 348 -9.70 -14.53 -22.08
C PRO A 348 -9.78 -13.85 -20.71
N ASP A 349 -10.54 -14.43 -19.79
CA ASP A 349 -10.76 -13.95 -18.43
C ASP A 349 -10.20 -14.93 -17.39
N TYR A 350 -9.31 -15.86 -17.78
CA TYR A 350 -8.81 -16.91 -16.89
C TYR A 350 -8.23 -16.36 -15.57
N PHE A 351 -7.45 -15.28 -15.64
CA PHE A 351 -6.87 -14.61 -14.48
C PHE A 351 -7.70 -13.42 -13.96
N LYS A 352 -8.86 -13.13 -14.56
CA LYS A 352 -9.63 -11.93 -14.24
C LYS A 352 -10.78 -12.25 -13.29
N ASN A 353 -11.04 -11.32 -12.37
CA ASN A 353 -12.22 -11.33 -11.48
C ASN A 353 -12.51 -12.68 -10.81
N ASN A 354 -11.47 -13.40 -10.35
CA ASN A 354 -11.62 -14.66 -9.62
C ASN A 354 -10.42 -14.90 -8.69
N SER A 355 -10.56 -15.87 -7.80
CA SER A 355 -9.54 -16.28 -6.80
C SER A 355 -9.44 -17.82 -6.72
N THR A 356 -9.81 -18.51 -7.79
CA THR A 356 -10.01 -19.98 -7.75
C THR A 356 -9.37 -20.70 -8.91
N ASN A 357 -9.01 -20.00 -9.97
CA ASN A 357 -8.23 -20.58 -11.05
C ASN A 357 -6.75 -20.53 -10.66
N PRO A 358 -5.99 -21.63 -10.81
CA PRO A 358 -4.54 -21.59 -10.64
C PRO A 358 -3.86 -20.50 -11.47
N PRO A 359 -2.80 -19.85 -10.95
CA PRO A 359 -2.22 -20.05 -9.63
C PRO A 359 -2.94 -19.27 -8.51
N LEU A 360 -4.03 -18.56 -8.81
CA LEU A 360 -4.73 -17.68 -7.87
C LEU A 360 -5.37 -18.42 -6.68
N ASP A 361 -5.56 -19.73 -6.77
CA ASP A 361 -6.09 -20.55 -5.68
C ASP A 361 -5.08 -20.81 -4.56
N GLU A 362 -3.79 -20.54 -4.80
CA GLU A 362 -2.73 -20.56 -3.77
C GLU A 362 -2.48 -19.16 -3.16
N TRP A 363 -3.11 -18.10 -3.67
CA TRP A 363 -2.92 -16.72 -3.21
C TRP A 363 -3.86 -16.36 -2.04
N ASP A 364 -3.41 -15.48 -1.14
CA ASP A 364 -4.24 -14.98 -0.04
C ASP A 364 -5.15 -13.83 -0.47
N PHE A 365 -6.39 -14.15 -0.88
CA PHE A 365 -7.43 -13.16 -1.19
C PHE A 365 -8.19 -12.62 0.03
N THR A 366 -7.82 -13.07 1.24
CA THR A 366 -8.41 -12.63 2.50
C THR A 366 -7.69 -11.42 3.07
N THR A 367 -6.34 -11.39 2.99
CA THR A 367 -5.53 -10.32 3.57
C THR A 367 -4.68 -9.56 2.55
N ILE A 368 -4.12 -10.21 1.53
CA ILE A 368 -3.15 -9.58 0.60
C ILE A 368 -3.84 -9.12 -0.69
N TRP A 369 -4.59 -10.00 -1.35
CA TRP A 369 -5.13 -9.76 -2.68
C TRP A 369 -6.64 -9.49 -2.66
N LYS A 370 -7.15 -8.71 -3.61
CA LYS A 370 -8.58 -8.57 -3.90
C LYS A 370 -8.85 -8.76 -5.39
N THR A 371 -9.98 -9.38 -5.70
CA THR A 371 -10.45 -9.49 -7.08
C THR A 371 -10.89 -8.13 -7.61
N GLN A 372 -10.58 -7.83 -8.87
CA GLN A 372 -11.04 -6.63 -9.56
C GLN A 372 -12.10 -6.98 -10.62
N ALA A 373 -13.21 -6.23 -10.64
CA ALA A 373 -14.25 -6.42 -11.65
C ALA A 373 -13.66 -6.20 -13.05
N SER A 374 -13.74 -7.23 -13.91
CA SER A 374 -13.19 -7.24 -15.28
C SER A 374 -11.67 -7.00 -15.37
N GLY A 375 -10.93 -7.09 -14.26
CA GLY A 375 -9.48 -6.87 -14.19
C GLY A 375 -8.75 -8.01 -13.51
N TYR A 376 -7.42 -7.90 -13.47
CA TYR A 376 -6.53 -8.82 -12.76
C TYR A 376 -6.60 -8.59 -11.24
N PRO A 377 -6.09 -9.53 -10.41
CA PRO A 377 -6.00 -9.32 -8.97
C PRO A 377 -5.20 -8.06 -8.66
N VAL A 378 -5.61 -7.31 -7.64
CA VAL A 378 -4.86 -6.15 -7.15
C VAL A 378 -4.65 -6.28 -5.65
N LEU A 379 -3.66 -5.58 -5.12
CA LEU A 379 -3.33 -5.63 -3.71
C LEU A 379 -4.40 -4.92 -2.85
N ARG A 380 -4.56 -5.41 -1.62
CA ARG A 380 -5.29 -4.77 -0.53
C ARG A 380 -4.31 -3.86 0.20
N LEU A 381 -4.05 -2.69 -0.36
CA LEU A 381 -3.34 -1.66 0.39
C LEU A 381 -4.20 -1.25 1.59
N GLU A 382 -3.59 -1.20 2.78
CA GLU A 382 -4.22 -0.59 3.95
C GLU A 382 -4.49 0.88 3.62
N SER A 383 -5.74 1.30 3.74
CA SER A 383 -6.12 2.69 3.57
C SER A 383 -5.50 3.49 4.71
N VAL A 384 -4.82 4.59 4.37
CA VAL A 384 -4.23 5.53 5.34
C VAL A 384 -5.34 6.04 6.26
N ASP A 385 -5.04 6.13 7.55
CA ASP A 385 -5.86 6.73 8.60
C ASP A 385 -4.95 7.79 9.28
N THR A 386 -4.98 9.00 8.74
CA THR A 386 -4.02 10.08 9.05
C THR A 386 -4.14 10.56 10.50
N ASP A 387 -5.35 10.56 11.05
CA ASP A 387 -5.64 11.02 12.40
C ASP A 387 -5.87 9.88 13.41
N SER A 388 -5.77 8.64 12.96
CA SER A 388 -5.78 7.39 13.74
C SER A 388 -7.07 7.18 14.53
N ASP A 389 -8.18 7.60 13.95
CA ASP A 389 -9.47 7.70 14.60
C ASP A 389 -10.34 6.43 14.40
N GLY A 390 -9.88 5.55 13.50
CA GLY A 390 -10.48 4.27 13.15
C GLY A 390 -11.30 4.29 11.86
N ALA A 391 -11.51 5.46 11.25
CA ALA A 391 -11.91 5.59 9.86
C ALA A 391 -10.69 5.89 8.98
N SER A 392 -10.71 5.47 7.72
CA SER A 392 -9.59 5.77 6.81
C SER A 392 -9.87 7.00 5.96
N ASP A 393 -8.81 7.72 5.60
CA ASP A 393 -8.83 8.90 4.74
C ASP A 393 -9.62 8.64 3.45
N ASP A 394 -9.49 7.46 2.84
CA ASP A 394 -10.24 7.11 1.63
C ASP A 394 -11.76 7.09 1.85
N VAL A 395 -12.19 6.59 3.02
CA VAL A 395 -13.60 6.54 3.40
C VAL A 395 -14.10 7.93 3.75
N GLU A 396 -13.31 8.71 4.48
CA GLU A 396 -13.68 10.04 4.97
C GLU A 396 -13.68 11.07 3.86
N ASN A 397 -12.64 11.09 3.02
CA ASN A 397 -12.58 11.99 1.86
C ASN A 397 -13.64 11.67 0.81
N ALA A 398 -14.11 10.41 0.73
CA ALA A 398 -15.29 10.02 -0.06
C ALA A 398 -16.62 10.32 0.64
N GLY A 399 -16.57 10.86 1.86
CA GLY A 399 -17.72 11.26 2.67
C GLY A 399 -18.52 12.41 2.04
N PRO A 400 -19.77 12.61 2.48
CA PRO A 400 -20.62 13.70 2.01
C PRO A 400 -19.98 15.08 2.22
N ASN A 401 -20.47 16.11 1.52
CA ASN A 401 -19.94 17.48 1.61
C ASN A 401 -18.43 17.58 1.30
N GLY A 402 -17.92 16.68 0.45
CA GLY A 402 -16.51 16.66 0.05
C GLY A 402 -15.55 16.21 1.15
N GLY A 403 -16.03 15.37 2.08
CA GLY A 403 -15.24 14.82 3.19
C GLY A 403 -15.27 15.64 4.49
N ASP A 404 -16.09 16.69 4.55
CA ASP A 404 -16.43 17.44 5.78
C ASP A 404 -17.87 17.07 6.17
N ALA A 405 -18.07 15.84 6.66
CA ALA A 405 -19.40 15.28 6.86
C ALA A 405 -20.08 15.82 8.13
N ASN A 406 -19.35 16.43 9.06
CA ASN A 406 -19.95 17.16 10.18
C ASN A 406 -20.29 18.63 9.82
N ASN A 407 -19.79 19.15 8.69
CA ASN A 407 -19.95 20.51 8.18
C ASN A 407 -19.41 21.58 9.16
N ASP A 408 -18.20 21.36 9.67
CA ASP A 408 -17.48 22.34 10.51
C ASP A 408 -16.43 23.17 9.74
N GLY A 409 -16.17 22.80 8.48
CA GLY A 409 -15.22 23.48 7.58
C GLY A 409 -13.83 22.86 7.55
N THR A 410 -13.59 21.77 8.27
CA THR A 410 -12.38 20.94 8.21
C THR A 410 -12.76 19.57 7.63
N LEU A 411 -11.83 18.90 6.93
CA LEU A 411 -12.08 17.54 6.49
C LEU A 411 -11.99 16.60 7.70
N ASP A 412 -12.89 15.62 7.75
CA ASP A 412 -12.98 14.68 8.86
C ASP A 412 -11.65 13.93 9.03
N SER A 413 -10.98 13.55 7.93
CA SER A 413 -9.65 12.89 7.90
C SER A 413 -8.48 13.68 8.51
N TYR A 414 -8.72 14.91 8.95
CA TYR A 414 -7.74 15.73 9.68
C TYR A 414 -8.17 15.99 11.13
N GLN A 415 -9.19 15.31 11.61
CA GLN A 415 -9.85 15.56 12.88
C GLN A 415 -9.99 14.25 13.66
N ALA A 416 -8.98 13.93 14.47
CA ALA A 416 -9.01 12.74 15.32
C ALA A 416 -10.24 12.65 16.26
N ASN A 417 -11.04 13.70 16.39
CA ASN A 417 -12.27 13.75 17.16
C ASN A 417 -13.56 13.63 16.30
N VAL A 418 -13.44 13.37 15.00
CA VAL A 418 -14.53 13.31 14.03
C VAL A 418 -14.28 12.18 13.01
N ALA A 419 -14.96 11.05 13.17
CA ALA A 419 -14.88 9.95 12.21
C ALA A 419 -16.09 9.95 11.29
N SER A 420 -15.90 9.95 9.96
CA SER A 420 -16.98 9.63 9.02
C SER A 420 -16.81 8.28 8.32
N PHE A 421 -17.87 7.48 8.27
CA PHE A 421 -17.79 6.12 7.73
C PHE A 421 -19.10 5.62 7.15
N VAL A 422 -19.01 4.60 6.30
CA VAL A 422 -20.21 3.91 5.77
C VAL A 422 -20.77 2.98 6.85
N ASN A 423 -21.95 3.31 7.36
CA ASN A 423 -22.66 2.51 8.33
C ASN A 423 -23.03 1.13 7.74
N THR A 424 -22.60 0.06 8.38
CA THR A 424 -22.72 -1.32 7.88
C THR A 424 -24.16 -1.84 7.89
N VAL A 425 -25.05 -1.22 8.68
CA VAL A 425 -26.45 -1.63 8.85
C VAL A 425 -27.35 -0.96 7.82
N SER A 426 -27.18 0.34 7.64
CA SER A 426 -28.00 1.16 6.73
C SER A 426 -27.40 1.34 5.33
N SER A 427 -26.11 1.02 5.15
CA SER A 427 -25.33 1.28 3.94
C SER A 427 -25.29 2.76 3.52
N LYS A 428 -25.39 3.66 4.50
CA LYS A 428 -25.33 5.12 4.34
C LYS A 428 -24.21 5.69 5.21
N TYR A 429 -23.77 6.92 4.95
CA TYR A 429 -22.76 7.54 5.80
C TYR A 429 -23.31 7.85 7.20
N ALA A 430 -22.46 7.65 8.19
CA ALA A 430 -22.65 8.11 9.56
C ALA A 430 -21.38 8.83 10.02
N VAL A 431 -21.54 9.72 11.00
CA VAL A 431 -20.42 10.47 11.59
C VAL A 431 -20.49 10.38 13.10
N ILE A 432 -19.35 10.22 13.76
CA ILE A 432 -19.20 10.35 15.21
C ILE A 432 -18.27 11.54 15.45
N GLU A 433 -18.82 12.61 16.03
CA GLU A 433 -18.07 13.77 16.52
C GLU A 433 -18.02 13.70 18.04
N ILE A 434 -16.83 13.84 18.63
CA ILE A 434 -16.61 13.94 20.07
C ILE A 434 -15.91 15.26 20.41
N SER A 435 -16.04 15.70 21.66
CA SER A 435 -15.32 16.85 22.21
C SER A 435 -13.86 16.91 21.74
N GLU A 436 -13.40 18.10 21.32
CA GLU A 436 -12.06 18.35 20.77
C GLU A 436 -10.90 17.96 21.71
N GLU A 437 -11.16 17.81 23.02
CA GLU A 437 -10.19 17.28 23.98
C GLU A 437 -9.96 15.77 23.89
N CYS A 438 -10.79 15.06 23.13
CA CYS A 438 -10.72 13.62 22.92
C CYS A 438 -10.23 13.29 21.51
N SER A 439 -9.62 12.12 21.37
CA SER A 439 -9.35 11.50 20.07
C SER A 439 -10.06 10.16 20.02
N LEU A 440 -10.84 9.91 18.98
CA LEU A 440 -11.31 8.58 18.62
C LEU A 440 -10.10 7.69 18.35
N THR A 441 -10.30 6.40 18.61
CA THR A 441 -9.29 5.33 18.41
C THR A 441 -9.92 4.11 17.75
N SER A 442 -11.26 4.08 17.71
CA SER A 442 -12.05 3.23 16.85
C SER A 442 -13.41 3.88 16.65
N SER A 443 -13.98 3.71 15.47
CA SER A 443 -15.31 4.17 15.11
C SER A 443 -16.00 3.10 14.27
N GLY A 444 -17.33 3.02 14.34
CA GLY A 444 -18.05 2.01 13.59
C GLY A 444 -19.54 1.94 13.87
N SER A 445 -20.17 0.90 13.32
CA SER A 445 -21.58 0.59 13.54
C SER A 445 -21.83 -0.90 13.68
N GLN A 446 -22.80 -1.25 14.51
CA GLN A 446 -23.21 -2.62 14.78
C GLN A 446 -24.73 -2.75 14.73
N ALA A 447 -25.21 -3.81 14.07
CA ALA A 447 -26.62 -4.18 14.11
C ALA A 447 -27.02 -4.63 15.51
N GLU A 448 -28.18 -4.20 15.99
CA GLU A 448 -28.71 -4.59 17.31
C GLU A 448 -28.89 -6.11 17.45
N ALA A 449 -29.19 -6.81 16.34
CA ALA A 449 -29.27 -8.27 16.31
C ALA A 449 -27.94 -8.99 16.67
N ALA A 450 -26.80 -8.30 16.64
CA ALA A 450 -25.50 -8.83 17.06
C ALA A 450 -25.25 -8.70 18.57
N ASN A 451 -26.11 -8.01 19.31
CA ASN A 451 -26.02 -7.92 20.77
C ASN A 451 -26.54 -9.20 21.44
N SER A 452 -26.01 -9.50 22.64
CA SER A 452 -26.43 -10.63 23.47
C SER A 452 -27.92 -10.58 23.84
N VAL A 453 -28.47 -9.38 23.98
CA VAL A 453 -29.90 -9.13 24.22
C VAL A 453 -30.42 -8.08 23.24
N GLN A 454 -31.60 -8.35 22.69
CA GLN A 454 -32.34 -7.45 21.81
C GLN A 454 -33.35 -6.61 22.60
N ASP A 455 -33.56 -5.38 22.18
CA ASP A 455 -34.52 -4.44 22.70
C ASP A 455 -35.89 -4.68 22.06
N SER A 456 -36.69 -5.57 22.67
CA SER A 456 -38.02 -5.92 22.14
C SER A 456 -39.01 -4.75 21.94
N GLY A 457 -38.71 -3.56 22.46
CA GLY A 457 -39.54 -2.37 22.31
C GLY A 457 -39.13 -1.43 21.17
N PHE A 458 -37.96 -1.63 20.56
CA PHE A 458 -37.37 -0.69 19.61
C PHE A 458 -36.62 -1.37 18.46
N ASP A 459 -36.77 -0.82 17.25
CA ASP A 459 -35.97 -1.17 16.08
C ASP A 459 -34.87 -0.11 15.89
N TYR A 460 -33.72 -0.51 15.35
CA TYR A 460 -32.55 0.37 15.12
C TYR A 460 -32.22 0.42 13.63
N PRO A 461 -32.83 1.33 12.85
CA PRO A 461 -32.69 1.36 11.38
C PRO A 461 -31.25 1.50 10.88
N ALA A 462 -30.38 2.13 11.66
CA ALA A 462 -28.95 2.27 11.39
C ALA A 462 -28.06 1.54 12.40
N GLY A 463 -28.65 0.66 13.22
CA GLY A 463 -27.94 0.03 14.33
C GLY A 463 -27.51 1.02 15.42
N LEU A 464 -26.49 0.62 16.18
CA LEU A 464 -25.80 1.45 17.15
C LEU A 464 -24.46 1.86 16.57
N LEU A 465 -24.09 3.13 16.71
CA LEU A 465 -22.74 3.58 16.41
C LEU A 465 -21.86 3.31 17.63
N ASN A 466 -20.75 2.61 17.43
CA ASN A 466 -19.82 2.23 18.47
C ASN A 466 -18.48 2.96 18.28
N PHE A 467 -17.88 3.41 19.37
CA PHE A 467 -16.56 4.02 19.35
C PHE A 467 -15.76 3.74 20.63
N THR A 468 -14.44 3.91 20.50
CA THR A 468 -13.53 4.12 21.64
C THR A 468 -12.82 5.45 21.47
N ALA A 469 -12.70 6.22 22.55
CA ALA A 469 -12.01 7.51 22.52
C ALA A 469 -11.07 7.67 23.72
N SER A 470 -9.92 8.30 23.52
CA SER A 470 -9.02 8.75 24.58
C SER A 470 -9.21 10.25 24.81
N CYS A 471 -9.68 10.62 26.00
CA CYS A 471 -9.86 12.01 26.43
C CYS A 471 -8.77 12.49 27.40
N GLY A 472 -7.80 11.62 27.73
CA GLY A 472 -6.59 11.94 28.51
C GLY A 472 -6.80 12.32 29.98
N THR A 473 -8.05 12.52 30.43
CA THR A 473 -8.39 12.94 31.78
C THR A 473 -9.45 12.04 32.38
N ALA A 474 -9.07 11.31 33.43
CA ALA A 474 -9.98 10.46 34.20
C ALA A 474 -11.22 11.25 34.68
N GLY A 475 -12.41 10.77 34.36
CA GLY A 475 -13.69 11.40 34.73
C GLY A 475 -14.12 12.56 33.85
N PHE A 476 -13.50 12.76 32.68
CA PHE A 476 -13.92 13.78 31.72
C PHE A 476 -15.33 13.49 31.19
N THR A 477 -16.13 14.55 31.03
CA THR A 477 -17.45 14.47 30.38
C THR A 477 -17.34 15.00 28.97
N ALA A 478 -17.38 14.11 27.99
CA ALA A 478 -17.38 14.45 26.57
C ALA A 478 -18.81 14.72 26.08
N THR A 479 -18.92 15.66 25.14
CA THR A 479 -20.11 15.79 24.29
C THR A 479 -19.90 14.93 23.06
N VAL A 480 -20.87 14.06 22.76
CA VAL A 480 -20.88 13.21 21.57
C VAL A 480 -22.02 13.65 20.69
N LYS A 481 -21.74 13.81 19.40
CA LYS A 481 -22.74 14.09 18.37
C LYS A 481 -22.62 13.06 17.27
N GLN A 482 -23.75 12.46 16.91
CA GLN A 482 -23.82 11.49 15.83
C GLN A 482 -24.67 12.03 14.70
N TYR A 483 -24.28 11.73 13.47
CA TYR A 483 -24.96 12.13 12.25
C TYR A 483 -25.33 10.88 11.45
N TYR A 484 -26.53 10.86 10.89
CA TYR A 484 -27.07 9.75 10.11
C TYR A 484 -27.57 10.30 8.78
N TYR A 485 -26.78 10.10 7.72
CA TYR A 485 -27.10 10.63 6.39
C TYR A 485 -28.29 9.92 5.77
N ASP A 486 -29.07 10.68 5.00
CA ASP A 486 -30.31 10.27 4.34
C ASP A 486 -31.30 9.55 5.26
N GLN A 487 -31.35 9.97 6.52
CA GLN A 487 -32.26 9.44 7.53
C GLN A 487 -33.15 10.54 8.08
N SER A 488 -34.43 10.23 8.25
CA SER A 488 -35.39 11.10 8.95
C SER A 488 -35.23 10.90 10.46
N SER A 489 -35.27 11.99 11.22
CA SER A 489 -35.30 11.96 12.68
C SER A 489 -36.71 11.79 13.25
N GLU A 490 -37.75 11.82 12.40
CA GLU A 490 -39.14 11.76 12.82
C GLU A 490 -39.45 10.41 13.49
N GLY A 491 -40.00 10.45 14.71
CA GLY A 491 -40.36 9.25 15.47
C GLY A 491 -39.18 8.51 16.13
N LEU A 492 -37.94 8.97 15.92
CA LEU A 492 -36.75 8.36 16.50
C LEU A 492 -36.46 8.91 17.90
N VAL A 493 -35.91 8.05 18.75
CA VAL A 493 -35.38 8.38 20.07
C VAL A 493 -33.93 7.93 20.19
N ALA A 494 -33.15 8.64 21.00
CA ALA A 494 -31.77 8.27 21.29
C ALA A 494 -31.73 7.18 22.36
N ARG A 495 -31.05 6.07 22.07
CA ARG A 495 -30.89 4.94 22.98
C ARG A 495 -29.45 4.47 23.05
N LYS A 496 -29.07 3.95 24.20
CA LYS A 496 -27.76 3.35 24.46
C LYS A 496 -27.92 1.87 24.79
N TYR A 497 -26.98 1.05 24.33
CA TYR A 497 -26.81 -0.31 24.82
C TYR A 497 -25.66 -0.40 25.82
N ASN A 498 -25.84 -1.09 26.94
CA ASN A 498 -24.78 -1.43 27.87
C ASN A 498 -24.53 -2.94 27.83
N SER A 499 -23.40 -3.33 27.24
CA SER A 499 -23.01 -4.74 27.06
C SER A 499 -22.59 -5.46 28.34
N VAL A 500 -22.25 -4.74 29.41
CA VAL A 500 -21.93 -5.33 30.72
C VAL A 500 -23.20 -5.75 31.46
N THR A 501 -24.29 -5.00 31.28
CA THR A 501 -25.59 -5.24 31.95
C THR A 501 -26.65 -5.85 31.04
N ASP A 502 -26.36 -6.03 29.75
CA ASP A 502 -27.29 -6.47 28.71
C ASP A 502 -28.58 -5.63 28.66
N ALA A 503 -28.46 -4.32 28.84
CA ALA A 503 -29.61 -3.42 29.00
C ALA A 503 -29.57 -2.21 28.06
N TYR A 504 -30.76 -1.74 27.69
CA TYR A 504 -30.96 -0.54 26.87
C TYR A 504 -31.58 0.59 27.69
N PHE A 505 -31.12 1.82 27.43
CA PHE A 505 -31.54 3.01 28.15
C PHE A 505 -31.90 4.13 27.17
N ASN A 506 -32.92 4.92 27.53
CA ASN A 506 -33.19 6.17 26.83
C ASN A 506 -32.13 7.20 27.23
N LEU A 507 -31.51 7.84 26.25
CA LEU A 507 -30.69 9.02 26.47
C LEU A 507 -31.64 10.21 26.62
N VAL A 508 -31.86 10.65 27.86
CA VAL A 508 -32.74 11.78 28.21
C VAL A 508 -32.21 12.51 29.44
N GLY A 509 -32.66 13.75 29.64
CA GLY A 509 -32.41 14.51 30.86
C GLY A 509 -30.94 14.91 30.99
N SER A 510 -30.26 14.51 32.08
CA SER A 510 -28.86 14.88 32.33
C SER A 510 -27.87 14.25 31.35
N TYR A 511 -28.29 13.23 30.60
CA TYR A 511 -27.48 12.59 29.56
C TYR A 511 -27.61 13.27 28.19
N GLY A 512 -28.50 14.27 28.04
CA GLY A 512 -28.85 14.80 26.72
C GLY A 512 -29.74 13.82 25.96
N GLY A 513 -29.32 13.41 24.76
CA GLY A 513 -30.10 12.58 23.83
C GLY A 513 -31.02 13.40 22.93
N GLU A 514 -30.59 14.61 22.60
CA GLU A 514 -31.35 15.56 21.79
C GLU A 514 -31.32 15.11 20.33
N VAL A 515 -32.43 14.52 19.87
CA VAL A 515 -32.61 14.11 18.48
C VAL A 515 -33.01 15.31 17.63
N GLY A 516 -32.29 15.54 16.54
CA GLY A 516 -32.51 16.66 15.62
C GLY A 516 -32.50 16.24 14.15
N GLN A 517 -32.90 17.16 13.29
CA GLN A 517 -32.80 17.04 11.84
C GLN A 517 -32.06 18.25 11.28
N THR A 518 -31.10 18.03 10.40
CA THR A 518 -30.40 19.08 9.66
C THR A 518 -30.26 18.71 8.18
N THR A 519 -29.71 19.63 7.38
CA THR A 519 -29.36 19.42 5.98
C THR A 519 -27.90 19.79 5.77
N ILE A 520 -27.10 18.85 5.28
CA ILE A 520 -25.68 19.03 4.95
C ILE A 520 -25.48 18.69 3.48
N ASP A 521 -24.99 19.66 2.70
CA ASP A 521 -24.83 19.57 1.25
C ASP A 521 -26.05 18.98 0.50
N GLY A 522 -27.25 19.39 0.92
CA GLY A 522 -28.52 18.92 0.35
C GLY A 522 -29.01 17.55 0.83
N ASN A 523 -28.22 16.81 1.62
CA ASN A 523 -28.62 15.53 2.21
C ASN A 523 -29.43 15.74 3.49
N ASN A 524 -30.40 14.86 3.74
CA ASN A 524 -31.22 14.93 4.96
C ASN A 524 -30.55 14.15 6.09
N VAL A 525 -30.06 14.84 7.13
CA VAL A 525 -29.21 14.23 8.16
C VAL A 525 -29.90 14.26 9.52
N ALA A 526 -30.24 13.08 10.06
CA ALA A 526 -30.71 12.97 11.44
C ALA A 526 -29.50 13.06 12.38
N THR A 527 -29.68 13.71 13.53
CA THR A 527 -28.60 13.94 14.50
C THR A 527 -29.04 13.55 15.90
N VAL A 528 -28.08 13.18 16.74
CA VAL A 528 -28.28 13.09 18.19
C VAL A 528 -27.09 13.70 18.91
N THR A 529 -27.35 14.45 19.98
CA THR A 529 -26.31 14.99 20.86
C THR A 529 -26.53 14.52 22.30
N TYR A 530 -25.50 13.97 22.92
CA TYR A 530 -25.55 13.44 24.28
C TYR A 530 -24.20 13.58 25.00
N LEU A 531 -24.20 13.32 26.30
CA LEU A 531 -23.02 13.43 27.16
C LEU A 531 -22.62 12.05 27.66
N VAL A 532 -21.33 11.74 27.60
CA VAL A 532 -20.73 10.54 28.21
C VAL A 532 -19.65 10.98 29.18
N THR A 533 -19.63 10.41 30.38
CA THR A 533 -18.60 10.69 31.38
C THR A 533 -17.78 9.43 31.58
N ASP A 534 -16.46 9.57 31.48
CA ASP A 534 -15.48 8.51 31.71
C ASP A 534 -15.62 7.96 33.15
N GLY A 535 -15.84 6.66 33.26
CA GLY A 535 -16.23 5.98 34.49
C GLY A 535 -17.67 6.21 34.96
N GLY A 536 -18.52 6.79 34.13
CA GLY A 536 -19.94 7.04 34.39
C GLY A 536 -20.88 5.93 33.91
N ASP A 537 -22.19 6.07 34.16
CA ASP A 537 -23.20 5.04 33.83
C ASP A 537 -23.33 4.74 32.32
N LEU A 538 -22.91 5.68 31.46
CA LEU A 538 -22.93 5.56 30.01
C LEU A 538 -21.57 5.16 29.42
N ASP A 539 -20.54 5.02 30.23
CA ASP A 539 -19.26 4.49 29.78
C ASP A 539 -19.24 2.98 30.03
N ILE A 540 -18.94 2.19 28.99
CA ILE A 540 -19.21 0.75 29.01
C ILE A 540 -18.33 -0.01 29.98
N ASP A 541 -17.06 0.36 30.10
CA ASP A 541 -16.18 -0.27 31.08
C ASP A 541 -16.46 0.22 32.52
N GLY A 542 -17.07 1.40 32.66
CA GLY A 542 -17.39 2.03 33.93
C GLY A 542 -16.15 2.40 34.75
N VAL A 543 -14.98 2.54 34.13
CA VAL A 543 -13.71 2.86 34.80
C VAL A 543 -13.25 4.26 34.39
N ALA A 544 -13.04 5.15 35.36
CA ALA A 544 -12.47 6.47 35.11
C ALA A 544 -10.96 6.37 34.78
N ASP A 545 -10.60 6.02 33.55
CA ASP A 545 -9.22 5.78 33.11
C ASP A 545 -8.73 6.73 32.00
N GLY A 546 -9.58 7.67 31.60
CA GLY A 546 -9.33 8.62 30.54
C GLY A 546 -9.81 8.16 29.17
N ASN A 547 -10.38 6.95 29.05
CA ASN A 547 -10.98 6.45 27.83
C ASN A 547 -12.51 6.39 27.94
N LEU A 548 -13.18 6.40 26.80
CA LEU A 548 -14.62 6.24 26.68
C LEU A 548 -14.89 5.07 25.75
N VAL A 549 -15.81 4.19 26.17
CA VAL A 549 -16.32 3.12 25.32
C VAL A 549 -17.83 3.28 25.23
N ASP A 550 -18.37 3.50 24.03
CA ASP A 550 -19.79 3.77 23.84
C ASP A 550 -20.34 3.06 22.60
N PRO A 551 -21.47 2.36 22.75
CA PRO A 551 -22.41 2.23 21.65
C PRO A 551 -23.77 2.86 21.97
N ALA A 552 -24.18 3.79 21.11
CA ALA A 552 -25.49 4.45 21.16
C ALA A 552 -26.02 4.68 19.74
N GLY A 553 -27.34 4.79 19.60
CA GLY A 553 -27.95 5.05 18.31
C GLY A 553 -29.39 5.53 18.36
N LEU A 554 -29.92 5.82 17.18
CA LEU A 554 -31.31 6.22 17.00
C LEU A 554 -32.21 4.99 16.83
N ALA A 555 -33.31 4.96 17.56
CA ALA A 555 -34.24 3.85 17.59
C ALA A 555 -35.69 4.30 17.37
N GLU A 556 -36.48 3.47 16.71
CA GLU A 556 -37.93 3.67 16.50
C GLU A 556 -38.72 2.69 17.37
N SER A 557 -39.82 3.13 17.98
CA SER A 557 -40.63 2.23 18.81
C SER A 557 -41.39 1.20 17.97
N VAL A 558 -41.22 -0.09 18.29
CA VAL A 558 -42.00 -1.19 17.71
C VAL A 558 -43.39 -1.17 18.33
N VAL A 559 -44.37 -0.59 17.64
CA VAL A 559 -45.71 -0.41 18.21
C VAL A 559 -46.40 -1.75 18.47
N GLY A 560 -46.36 -2.16 19.75
CA GLY A 560 -47.02 -3.35 20.28
C GLY A 560 -47.38 -3.23 21.77
N SER A 561 -47.69 -2.05 22.30
CA SER A 561 -48.21 -1.93 23.67
C SER A 561 -49.74 -2.04 23.71
N PRO A 562 -50.32 -3.05 24.39
CA PRO A 562 -51.75 -3.11 24.61
C PRO A 562 -52.20 -1.97 25.51
N ASN A 563 -53.19 -1.23 25.04
CA ASN A 563 -53.99 -0.28 25.80
C ASN A 563 -54.59 -1.00 27.03
N THR A 564 -53.96 -0.88 28.19
CA THR A 564 -54.62 -1.17 29.47
C THR A 564 -54.73 0.13 30.26
N GLY A 565 -55.80 0.86 29.97
CA GLY A 565 -56.24 1.94 30.83
C GLY A 565 -56.41 1.43 32.26
N TYR A 566 -55.82 2.16 33.21
CA TYR A 566 -56.28 2.19 34.58
C TYR A 566 -56.57 3.64 34.95
N ASN A 567 -57.85 4.00 34.86
CA ASN A 567 -58.41 5.14 35.58
C ASN A 567 -58.27 4.87 37.08
N LEU A 568 -57.60 5.76 37.80
CA LEU A 568 -57.83 5.92 39.23
C LEU A 568 -58.62 7.22 39.42
N VAL A 569 -59.92 7.07 39.61
CA VAL A 569 -60.78 8.05 40.29
C VAL A 569 -61.30 7.35 41.54
N ASP A 570 -60.74 7.71 42.69
CA ASP A 570 -61.47 8.36 43.79
C ASP A 570 -60.46 8.97 44.78
#